data_AF-A0A1Q7S5I8-F1
#
_entry.id   AF-A0A1Q7S5I8-F1
#
_cell.length_a   1.000
_cell.length_b   1.000
_cell.length_c   1.000
_cell.angle_alpha   90.00
_cell.angle_beta   90.00
_cell.angle_gamma   90.00
#
_symmetry.space_group_name_H-M   'P 1'
#
loop_
_entity.id
_entity.type
_entity.pdbx_description
1 polymer ?
#
loop_
_entity_poly.entity_id
_entity_poly.type
_entity_poly.pdbx_seq_one_letter_code
_entity_poly.pdbx_strand_id
1 'polypeptide(L)'
;MALAMCDSSFLSLPEVNDVLLMTFSINEPDAMVKFALLTTLGSVIGCALLYAVGRKGGEAFLRRSIAHERLARVQRWYQRHGVLAVIIPSLLPPPTPFKIFVLSAGTFGISWPKFLTAVVIGRGIRYFSEGLLAVVYGPAAIRFVQDNYGMMGIGLALLIVAGAIIFFLTRRRVRSSEA
;
A
#
# COMPACT_ATOMS: atom_id res chain seq x y z
N MET A 1 22.40 -9.25 8.66
CA MET A 1 22.68 -8.20 7.65
C MET A 1 23.19 -8.78 6.32
N ALA A 2 24.13 -9.74 6.32
CA ALA A 2 24.54 -10.45 5.09
C ALA A 2 23.54 -11.50 4.58
N LEU A 3 22.70 -12.09 5.45
CA LEU A 3 21.62 -13.01 5.05
C LEU A 3 20.51 -12.36 4.20
N ALA A 4 20.40 -11.03 4.19
CA ALA A 4 19.47 -10.30 3.32
C ALA A 4 19.96 -10.20 1.86
N MET A 5 21.22 -10.54 1.59
CA MET A 5 21.82 -10.38 0.26
C MET A 5 21.68 -11.62 -0.63
N CYS A 6 21.32 -12.79 -0.09
CA CYS A 6 21.29 -14.05 -0.86
C CYS A 6 19.88 -14.60 -1.14
N ASP A 7 18.81 -13.98 -0.64
CA ASP A 7 17.42 -14.46 -0.85
C ASP A 7 16.53 -13.50 -1.69
N SER A 8 17.07 -12.34 -2.06
CA SER A 8 16.24 -11.18 -2.46
C SER A 8 16.09 -10.97 -3.98
N SER A 9 16.59 -11.89 -4.82
CA SER A 9 16.64 -11.66 -6.27
C SER A 9 15.30 -11.83 -6.99
N PHE A 10 14.30 -12.50 -6.40
CA PHE A 10 13.00 -12.70 -7.07
C PHE A 10 11.77 -12.62 -6.16
N LEU A 11 11.93 -12.66 -4.83
CA LEU A 11 10.81 -12.55 -3.91
C LEU A 11 10.61 -11.09 -3.50
N SER A 12 9.68 -10.45 -4.18
CA SER A 12 8.93 -9.36 -3.58
C SER A 12 8.21 -9.93 -2.36
N LEU A 13 8.79 -9.82 -1.17
CA LEU A 13 8.06 -10.03 0.09
C LEU A 13 7.65 -8.66 0.63
N PRO A 14 6.49 -8.10 0.21
CA PRO A 14 5.80 -7.10 1.02
C PRO A 14 5.76 -7.51 2.50
N GLU A 15 5.61 -8.82 2.75
CA GLU A 15 5.52 -9.49 4.04
C GLU A 15 6.65 -9.19 5.02
N VAL A 16 7.89 -8.91 4.56
CA VAL A 16 9.00 -8.66 5.49
C VAL A 16 8.79 -7.38 6.28
N ASN A 17 8.32 -6.31 5.63
CA ASN A 17 8.07 -5.04 6.32
C ASN A 17 6.91 -5.18 7.30
N ASP A 18 5.83 -5.88 6.91
CA ASP A 18 4.65 -6.08 7.74
C ASP A 18 5.02 -6.93 8.99
N VAL A 19 5.73 -8.06 8.81
CA VAL A 19 6.16 -8.93 9.92
C VAL A 19 7.15 -8.22 10.85
N LEU A 20 8.12 -7.48 10.32
CA LEU A 20 9.08 -6.74 11.14
C LEU A 20 8.37 -5.65 11.97
N LEU A 21 7.49 -4.87 11.34
CA LEU A 21 6.71 -3.85 12.03
C LEU A 21 5.88 -4.46 13.17
N MET A 22 5.16 -5.55 12.91
CA MET A 22 4.35 -6.23 13.91
C MET A 22 5.22 -6.78 15.05
N THR A 23 6.34 -7.42 14.72
CA THR A 23 7.26 -8.00 15.72
C THR A 23 7.83 -6.92 16.64
N PHE A 24 8.30 -5.79 16.09
CA PHE A 24 8.80 -4.68 16.90
C PHE A 24 7.70 -4.03 17.73
N SER A 25 6.48 -3.91 17.17
CA SER A 25 5.33 -3.34 17.88
C SER A 25 4.83 -4.23 19.02
N ILE A 26 5.01 -5.55 18.93
CA ILE A 26 4.70 -6.49 20.02
C ILE A 26 5.72 -6.38 21.16
N ASN A 27 7.01 -6.26 20.81
CA ASN A 27 8.08 -6.19 21.79
C ASN A 27 8.15 -4.84 22.51
N GLU A 28 7.87 -3.74 21.79
CA GLU A 28 7.89 -2.38 22.31
C GLU A 28 6.60 -1.62 21.89
N PRO A 29 5.46 -1.87 22.58
CA PRO A 29 4.17 -1.26 22.22
C PRO A 29 4.16 0.26 22.24
N ASP A 30 4.86 0.87 23.20
CA ASP A 30 4.97 2.33 23.35
C ASP A 30 5.67 2.98 22.16
N ALA A 31 6.51 2.23 21.45
CA ALA A 31 7.24 2.67 20.26
C ALA A 31 6.53 2.32 18.93
N MET A 32 5.34 1.69 18.97
CA MET A 32 4.61 1.26 17.76
C MET A 32 4.44 2.37 16.72
N VAL A 33 4.06 3.58 17.17
CA VAL A 33 3.88 4.74 16.28
C VAL A 33 5.18 5.09 15.54
N LYS A 34 6.32 5.01 16.23
CA LYS A 34 7.64 5.26 15.65
C LYS A 34 7.97 4.20 14.59
N PHE A 35 7.73 2.91 14.88
CA PHE A 35 7.96 1.84 13.91
C PHE A 35 7.05 1.96 12.69
N ALA A 36 5.77 2.29 12.87
CA ALA A 36 4.83 2.50 11.78
C ALA A 36 5.28 3.66 10.88
N LEU A 37 5.66 4.81 11.47
CA LEU A 37 6.19 5.95 10.73
C LEU A 37 7.45 5.62 9.93
N LEU A 38 8.43 4.97 10.56
CA LEU A 38 9.67 4.58 9.88
C LEU A 38 9.40 3.62 8.71
N THR A 39 8.51 2.66 8.92
CA THR A 39 8.08 1.72 7.87
C THR A 39 7.35 2.43 6.73
N THR A 40 6.47 3.38 7.04
CA THR A 40 5.81 4.23 6.04
C THR A 40 6.84 5.03 5.25
N LEU A 41 7.79 5.70 5.91
CA LEU A 41 8.82 6.51 5.24
C LEU A 41 9.71 5.65 4.34
N GLY A 42 10.19 4.50 4.81
CA GLY A 42 10.98 3.57 4.01
C GLY A 42 10.21 3.07 2.77
N SER A 43 8.92 2.75 2.95
CA SER A 43 8.04 2.34 1.85
C SER A 43 7.82 3.48 0.84
N VAL A 44 7.60 4.71 1.32
CA VAL A 44 7.45 5.90 0.47
C VAL A 44 8.71 6.16 -0.34
N ILE A 45 9.90 6.06 0.26
CA ILE A 45 11.18 6.22 -0.44
C ILE A 45 11.33 5.14 -1.53
N GLY A 46 11.06 3.87 -1.21
CA GLY A 46 11.09 2.79 -2.19
C GLY A 46 10.11 3.01 -3.35
N CYS A 47 8.90 3.50 -3.04
CA CYS A 47 7.89 3.84 -4.04
C CYS A 47 8.29 5.02 -4.92
N ALA A 48 8.91 6.05 -4.32
CA ALA A 48 9.45 7.21 -5.00
C ALA A 48 10.52 6.83 -6.03
N LEU A 49 11.45 5.94 -5.66
CA LEU A 49 12.45 5.40 -6.57
C LEU A 49 11.82 4.63 -7.73
N LEU A 50 10.86 3.75 -7.43
CA LEU A 50 10.19 2.95 -8.45
C LEU A 50 9.34 3.82 -9.40
N TYR A 51 8.68 4.84 -8.88
CA TYR A 51 7.98 5.84 -9.69
C TYR A 51 8.96 6.56 -10.63
N ALA A 52 10.14 6.97 -10.13
CA ALA A 52 11.14 7.67 -10.95
C ALA A 52 11.66 6.79 -12.09
N VAL A 53 11.86 5.49 -11.84
CA VAL A 53 12.17 4.49 -12.88
C VAL A 53 11.03 4.42 -13.91
N GLY A 54 9.77 4.37 -13.44
CA GLY A 54 8.59 4.38 -14.30
C GLY A 54 8.54 5.61 -15.21
N ARG A 55 8.87 6.78 -14.68
CA ARG A 55 8.83 8.09 -15.35
C ARG A 55 9.93 8.26 -16.40
N LYS A 56 11.13 7.69 -16.19
CA LYS A 56 12.29 7.83 -17.10
C LYS A 56 12.32 6.85 -18.27
N GLY A 57 11.36 5.91 -18.36
CA GLY A 57 11.34 4.93 -19.45
C GLY A 57 10.80 3.55 -19.07
N GLY A 58 10.03 3.44 -17.98
CA GLY A 58 9.50 2.16 -17.51
C GLY A 58 8.56 1.45 -18.48
N GLU A 59 8.15 2.08 -19.58
CA GLU A 59 7.21 1.50 -20.54
C GLU A 59 7.78 0.25 -21.24
N ALA A 60 9.05 0.28 -21.66
CA ALA A 60 9.70 -0.86 -22.30
C ALA A 60 9.88 -2.04 -21.31
N PHE A 61 10.20 -1.74 -20.05
CA PHE A 61 10.33 -2.74 -18.99
C PHE A 61 8.96 -3.34 -18.64
N LEU A 62 7.93 -2.50 -18.47
CA LEU A 62 6.55 -2.94 -18.19
C LEU A 62 5.99 -3.85 -19.28
N ARG A 63 6.18 -3.49 -20.56
CA ARG A 63 5.68 -4.28 -21.71
C ARG A 63 6.39 -5.64 -21.85
N ARG A 64 7.66 -5.74 -21.44
CA ARG A 64 8.46 -6.96 -21.53
C ARG A 64 8.27 -7.88 -20.32
N SER A 65 8.08 -7.31 -19.13
CA SER A 65 8.01 -8.05 -17.86
C SER A 65 6.59 -8.40 -17.39
N ILE A 66 5.54 -7.79 -17.97
CA ILE A 66 4.16 -8.01 -17.56
C ILE A 66 3.30 -8.39 -18.77
N ALA A 67 2.42 -9.38 -18.59
CA ALA A 67 1.43 -9.77 -19.60
C ALA A 67 0.63 -8.54 -20.08
N HIS A 68 0.54 -8.37 -21.40
CA HIS A 68 -0.09 -7.20 -22.03
C HIS A 68 -1.52 -6.94 -21.50
N GLU A 69 -2.29 -8.00 -21.25
CA GLU A 69 -3.64 -7.89 -20.68
C GLU A 69 -3.68 -7.26 -19.29
N ARG A 70 -2.71 -7.60 -18.43
CA ARG A 70 -2.60 -7.07 -17.08
C ARG A 70 -2.22 -5.59 -17.12
N LEU A 71 -1.29 -5.22 -18.01
CA LEU A 71 -0.91 -3.83 -18.23
C LEU A 71 -2.10 -2.99 -18.71
N ALA A 72 -2.85 -3.50 -19.69
CA ALA A 72 -4.05 -2.85 -20.22
C ALA A 72 -5.15 -2.69 -19.15
N ARG A 73 -5.28 -3.64 -18.22
CA ARG A 73 -6.19 -3.53 -17.07
C ARG A 73 -5.76 -2.41 -16.12
N VAL A 74 -4.48 -2.34 -15.77
CA VAL A 74 -3.92 -1.28 -14.91
C VAL A 74 -4.08 0.09 -15.58
N GLN A 75 -3.80 0.19 -16.88
CA GLN A 75 -4.01 1.43 -17.65
C GLN A 75 -5.47 1.89 -17.64
N ARG A 76 -6.43 0.98 -17.89
CA ARG A 76 -7.87 1.30 -17.79
C ARG A 76 -8.27 1.74 -16.38
N TRP A 77 -7.67 1.13 -15.35
CA TRP A 77 -7.91 1.51 -13.96
C TRP A 77 -7.43 2.93 -13.67
N TYR A 78 -6.22 3.28 -14.12
CA TYR A 78 -5.68 4.64 -14.02
C TYR A 78 -6.50 5.68 -14.80
N GLN A 79 -6.93 5.35 -16.02
CA GLN A 79 -7.78 6.24 -16.82
C GLN A 79 -9.14 6.53 -16.15
N ARG A 80 -9.75 5.53 -15.50
CA ARG A 80 -11.05 5.69 -14.83
C ARG A 80 -10.94 6.35 -13.45
N HIS A 81 -9.92 6.02 -12.66
CA HIS A 81 -9.90 6.35 -11.22
C HIS A 81 -8.75 7.31 -10.82
N GLY A 82 -7.83 7.62 -11.73
CA GLY A 82 -6.72 8.55 -11.47
C GLY A 82 -5.89 8.15 -10.25
N VAL A 83 -5.81 9.03 -9.26
CA VAL A 83 -5.00 8.83 -8.03
C VAL A 83 -5.49 7.64 -7.18
N LEU A 84 -6.78 7.30 -7.25
CA LEU A 84 -7.31 6.13 -6.54
C LEU A 84 -6.71 4.81 -7.05
N ALA A 85 -6.17 4.78 -8.27
CA ALA A 85 -5.42 3.66 -8.80
C ALA A 85 -4.08 3.42 -8.08
N VAL A 86 -3.64 4.36 -7.25
CA VAL A 86 -2.49 4.21 -6.33
C VAL A 86 -2.97 3.90 -4.91
N ILE A 87 -4.01 4.59 -4.43
CA ILE A 87 -4.52 4.48 -3.05
C ILE A 87 -5.10 3.09 -2.77
N ILE A 88 -5.92 2.56 -3.67
CA ILE A 88 -6.57 1.27 -3.42
C ILE A 88 -5.51 0.16 -3.37
N PRO A 89 -4.58 0.03 -4.34
CA PRO A 89 -3.54 -0.98 -4.26
C PRO A 89 -2.53 -0.79 -3.11
N SER A 90 -2.34 0.43 -2.58
CA SER A 90 -1.45 0.64 -1.42
C SER A 90 -2.06 0.16 -0.10
N LEU A 91 -3.40 0.09 -0.04
CA LEU A 91 -4.15 -0.45 1.09
C LEU A 91 -4.31 -1.97 1.03
N LEU A 92 -4.33 -2.54 -0.18
CA LEU A 92 -4.59 -3.95 -0.37
C LEU A 92 -3.43 -4.84 0.13
N PRO A 93 -3.73 -6.03 0.67
CA PRO A 93 -2.74 -6.98 1.16
C PRO A 93 -2.02 -7.68 0.00
N PRO A 94 -0.90 -8.39 0.27
CA PRO A 94 -0.42 -9.45 -0.62
C PRO A 94 -1.59 -10.40 -0.92
N PRO A 95 -1.83 -10.86 -2.17
CA PRO A 95 -0.95 -10.96 -3.33
C PRO A 95 -1.06 -9.78 -4.33
N THR A 96 -1.60 -8.63 -3.91
CA THR A 96 -1.80 -7.49 -4.81
C THR A 96 -0.46 -6.98 -5.33
N PRO A 97 -0.27 -6.85 -6.67
CA PRO A 97 1.00 -6.48 -7.27
C PRO A 97 1.26 -4.98 -7.17
N PHE A 98 1.31 -4.44 -5.95
CA PHE A 98 1.38 -3.00 -5.71
C PHE A 98 2.53 -2.31 -6.45
N LYS A 99 3.70 -2.96 -6.56
CA LYS A 99 4.87 -2.44 -7.30
C LYS A 99 4.53 -2.13 -8.77
N ILE A 100 3.66 -2.94 -9.40
CA ILE A 100 3.22 -2.69 -10.78
C ILE A 100 2.43 -1.39 -10.84
N PHE A 101 1.50 -1.16 -9.90
CA PHE A 101 0.75 0.08 -9.84
C PHE A 101 1.67 1.28 -9.63
N VAL A 102 2.65 1.19 -8.74
CA VAL A 102 3.63 2.26 -8.51
C VAL A 102 4.44 2.58 -9.78
N LEU A 103 4.98 1.55 -10.43
CA LEU A 103 5.77 1.72 -11.64
C LEU A 103 4.92 2.32 -12.77
N SER A 104 3.69 1.81 -12.94
CA SER A 104 2.71 2.35 -13.89
C SER A 104 2.32 3.80 -13.58
N ALA A 105 2.28 4.23 -12.31
CA ALA A 105 2.01 5.62 -11.96
C ALA A 105 3.05 6.59 -12.57
N GLY A 106 4.32 6.18 -12.53
CA GLY A 106 5.42 6.93 -13.14
C GLY A 106 5.33 6.96 -14.67
N THR A 107 5.06 5.79 -15.27
CA THR A 107 4.94 5.64 -16.73
C THR A 107 3.74 6.42 -17.30
N PHE A 108 2.59 6.38 -16.62
CA PHE A 108 1.39 7.13 -17.04
C PHE A 108 1.42 8.61 -16.63
N GLY A 109 2.47 9.04 -15.93
CA GLY A 109 2.70 10.45 -15.65
C GLY A 109 1.77 11.08 -14.62
N ILE A 110 1.35 10.31 -13.61
CA ILE A 110 0.63 10.85 -12.46
C ILE A 110 1.50 11.87 -11.75
N SER A 111 1.00 13.09 -11.50
CA SER A 111 1.81 14.15 -10.87
C SER A 111 2.46 13.67 -9.56
N TRP A 112 3.76 13.95 -9.41
CA TRP A 112 4.57 13.52 -8.26
C TRP A 112 3.94 13.79 -6.88
N PRO A 113 3.38 15.00 -6.60
CA PRO A 113 2.76 15.26 -5.31
C PRO A 113 1.56 14.35 -5.04
N LYS A 114 0.68 14.17 -6.03
CA LYS A 114 -0.50 13.29 -5.89
C LYS A 114 -0.12 11.85 -5.64
N PHE A 115 0.93 11.37 -6.33
CA PHE A 115 1.46 10.03 -6.13
C PHE A 115 1.99 9.84 -4.70
N LEU A 116 2.85 10.75 -4.23
CA LEU A 116 3.41 10.73 -2.88
C LEU A 116 2.32 10.75 -1.81
N THR A 117 1.37 11.68 -1.90
CA THR A 117 0.26 11.76 -0.96
C THR A 117 -0.56 10.47 -0.94
N ALA A 118 -0.83 9.88 -2.10
CA ALA A 118 -1.56 8.62 -2.19
C ALA A 118 -0.82 7.44 -1.53
N VAL A 119 0.49 7.35 -1.72
CA VAL A 119 1.32 6.32 -1.09
C VAL A 119 1.40 6.54 0.41
N VAL A 120 1.65 7.77 0.87
CA VAL A 120 1.72 8.11 2.30
C VAL A 120 0.41 7.75 3.01
N ILE A 121 -0.74 8.12 2.42
CA ILE A 121 -2.05 7.80 3.01
C ILE A 121 -2.27 6.29 3.06
N GLY A 122 -2.12 5.58 1.94
CA GLY A 122 -2.41 4.15 1.93
C GLY A 122 -1.43 3.32 2.76
N ARG A 123 -0.12 3.61 2.65
CA ARG A 123 0.91 2.93 3.44
C ARG A 123 0.84 3.30 4.91
N GLY A 124 0.52 4.55 5.23
CA GLY A 124 0.28 5.01 6.59
C GLY A 124 -0.87 4.23 7.22
N ILE A 125 -2.06 4.27 6.62
CA ILE A 125 -3.23 3.57 7.17
C ILE A 125 -2.94 2.08 7.38
N ARG A 126 -2.33 1.42 6.39
CA ARG A 126 -1.98 0.01 6.47
C ARG A 126 -1.02 -0.29 7.64
N TYR A 127 0.15 0.35 7.68
CA TYR A 127 1.16 0.05 8.69
C TYR A 127 0.71 0.44 10.10
N PHE A 128 -0.03 1.55 10.27
CA PHE A 128 -0.60 1.89 11.57
C PHE A 128 -1.66 0.88 12.01
N SER A 129 -2.50 0.41 11.10
CA SER A 129 -3.49 -0.62 11.43
C SER A 129 -2.84 -1.96 11.82
N GLU A 130 -1.79 -2.36 11.11
CA GLU A 130 -1.02 -3.56 11.39
C GLU A 130 -0.28 -3.47 12.72
N GLY A 131 0.37 -2.34 12.99
CA GLY A 131 1.02 -2.07 14.28
C GLY A 131 0.03 -2.06 15.44
N LEU A 132 -1.16 -1.45 15.27
CA LEU A 132 -2.20 -1.46 16.29
C LEU A 132 -2.73 -2.88 16.55
N LEU A 133 -2.98 -3.66 15.51
CA LEU A 133 -3.39 -5.06 15.65
C LEU A 133 -2.32 -5.88 16.39
N ALA A 134 -1.05 -5.63 16.10
CA ALA A 134 0.07 -6.29 16.77
C ALA A 134 0.14 -5.93 18.26
N VAL A 135 -0.07 -4.66 18.64
CA VAL A 135 -0.11 -4.22 20.04
C VAL A 135 -1.30 -4.83 20.80
N VAL A 136 -2.49 -4.87 20.18
CA VAL A 136 -3.71 -5.33 20.86
C VAL A 136 -3.76 -6.86 20.98
N TYR A 137 -3.37 -7.59 19.93
CA TYR A 137 -3.53 -9.05 19.85
C TYR A 137 -2.20 -9.81 20.00
N GLY A 138 -1.08 -9.12 20.13
CA GLY A 138 0.22 -9.74 20.42
C GLY A 138 0.66 -10.74 19.34
N PRO A 139 1.36 -11.83 19.72
CA PRO A 139 1.79 -12.88 18.79
C PRO A 139 0.64 -13.61 18.06
N ALA A 140 -0.59 -13.56 18.58
CA ALA A 140 -1.75 -14.10 17.89
C ALA A 140 -2.10 -13.25 16.64
N ALA A 141 -1.80 -11.95 16.65
CA ALA A 141 -1.93 -11.09 15.48
C ALA A 141 -1.07 -11.59 14.32
N ILE A 142 0.19 -11.94 14.59
CA ILE A 142 1.12 -12.42 13.55
C ILE A 142 0.60 -13.72 12.92
N ARG A 143 0.15 -14.68 13.74
CA ARG A 143 -0.39 -15.95 13.22
C ARG A 143 -1.69 -15.73 12.44
N PHE A 144 -2.59 -14.90 12.98
CA PHE A 144 -3.85 -14.61 12.31
C PHE A 144 -3.63 -13.91 10.96
N VAL A 145 -2.69 -12.96 10.91
CA VAL A 145 -2.26 -12.29 9.68
C VAL A 145 -1.58 -13.30 8.75
N GLN A 146 -0.70 -14.18 9.24
CA GLN A 146 -0.05 -15.24 8.45
C GLN A 146 -1.04 -16.21 7.81
N ASP A 147 -2.03 -16.65 8.57
CA ASP A 147 -3.01 -17.64 8.14
C ASP A 147 -4.12 -17.02 7.28
N ASN A 148 -4.37 -15.70 7.42
CA ASN A 148 -5.47 -15.00 6.78
C ASN A 148 -5.04 -13.75 5.99
N TYR A 149 -3.77 -13.66 5.55
CA TYR A 149 -3.17 -12.49 4.89
C TYR A 149 -4.07 -11.93 3.77
N GLY A 150 -4.66 -12.82 2.97
CA GLY A 150 -5.55 -12.45 1.88
C GLY A 150 -6.89 -11.85 2.34
N MET A 151 -7.47 -12.31 3.45
CA MET A 151 -8.78 -11.85 3.94
C MET A 151 -8.67 -10.60 4.83
N MET A 152 -7.60 -10.45 5.62
CA MET A 152 -7.43 -9.30 6.52
C MET A 152 -7.29 -7.98 5.79
N GLY A 153 -6.48 -7.92 4.73
CA GLY A 153 -6.37 -6.65 4.00
C GLY A 153 -7.59 -6.37 3.12
N ILE A 154 -8.42 -7.37 2.78
CA ILE A 154 -9.75 -7.11 2.21
C ILE A 154 -10.66 -6.51 3.29
N GLY A 155 -10.64 -7.05 4.52
CA GLY A 155 -11.39 -6.50 5.66
C GLY A 155 -10.98 -5.06 5.99
N LEU A 156 -9.68 -4.77 6.01
CA LEU A 156 -9.16 -3.43 6.23
C LEU A 156 -9.51 -2.48 5.08
N ALA A 157 -9.36 -2.92 3.83
CA ALA A 157 -9.77 -2.15 2.66
C ALA A 157 -11.28 -1.86 2.67
N LEU A 158 -12.11 -2.84 3.07
CA LEU A 158 -13.55 -2.66 3.24
C LEU A 158 -13.89 -1.67 4.36
N LEU A 159 -13.20 -1.72 5.51
CA LEU A 159 -13.37 -0.75 6.59
C LEU A 159 -13.03 0.68 6.15
N ILE A 160 -11.94 0.84 5.40
CA ILE A 160 -11.51 2.16 4.90
C ILE A 160 -12.45 2.67 3.81
N VAL A 161 -12.88 1.80 2.89
CA VAL A 161 -13.87 2.14 1.86
C VAL A 161 -15.21 2.48 2.51
N ALA A 162 -15.67 1.71 3.50
CA ALA A 162 -16.88 2.01 4.25
C ALA A 162 -16.78 3.36 4.97
N GLY A 163 -15.66 3.63 5.64
CA GLY A 163 -15.40 4.94 6.27
C GLY A 163 -15.39 6.09 5.27
N ALA A 164 -14.76 5.91 4.10
CA ALA A 164 -14.74 6.89 3.03
C ALA A 164 -16.14 7.14 2.43
N ILE A 165 -16.94 6.09 2.24
CA ILE A 165 -18.33 6.19 1.77
C ILE A 165 -19.18 6.94 2.80
N ILE A 166 -19.11 6.56 4.08
CA ILE A 166 -19.84 7.20 5.18
C ILE A 166 -19.48 8.69 5.27
N PHE A 167 -18.19 9.02 5.17
CA PHE A 167 -17.71 10.40 5.16
C PHE A 167 -18.23 11.18 3.95
N PHE A 168 -18.25 10.57 2.77
CA PHE A 168 -18.76 11.21 1.55
C PHE A 168 -20.28 11.43 1.61
N LEU A 169 -21.02 10.49 2.19
CA LEU A 169 -22.47 10.57 2.38
C LEU A 169 -22.85 11.62 3.44
N THR A 170 -22.10 11.71 4.55
CA THR A 170 -22.31 12.75 5.56
C THR A 170 -21.96 14.15 5.03
N ARG A 171 -20.87 14.30 4.26
CA ARG A 171 -20.56 15.57 3.57
C ARG A 171 -21.61 15.98 2.53
N ARG A 172 -22.22 15.02 1.82
CA ARG A 172 -23.31 15.30 0.88
C ARG A 172 -24.58 15.76 1.59
N ARG A 173 -24.91 15.19 2.74
CA ARG A 173 -26.07 15.63 3.55
C ARG A 173 -25.92 17.06 4.07
N VAL A 174 -24.72 17.43 4.55
CA VAL A 174 -24.46 18.79 5.05
C VAL A 174 -24.64 19.83 3.93
N ARG A 175 -24.13 19.55 2.73
CA ARG A 175 -24.23 20.48 1.58
C ARG A 175 -25.65 20.58 0.98
N SER A 176 -26.53 19.62 1.26
CA SER A 176 -27.94 19.66 0.83
C SER A 176 -28.86 20.35 1.84
N SER A 177 -28.36 20.66 3.04
CA SER A 177 -29.09 21.42 4.07
C SER A 177 -28.79 22.93 4.04
N GLU A 178 -27.80 23.34 3.25
CA GLU A 178 -27.40 24.75 3.05
C GLU A 178 -27.89 25.34 1.71
N ALA A 179 -28.65 24.58 0.92
CA ALA A 179 -29.27 24.99 -0.35
C ALA A 179 -30.79 24.99 -0.20
#